data_AF-A0A520HQC4-F1
#
_entry.id   AF-A0A520HQC4-F1
#
_cell.length_a   1.000
_cell.length_b   1.000
_cell.length_c   1.000
_cell.angle_alpha   90.00
_cell.angle_beta   90.00
_cell.angle_gamma   90.00
#
_symmetry.space_group_name_H-M   'P 1'
#
loop_
_entity.id
_entity.type
_entity.pdbx_description
1 polymer ?
#
loop_
_entity_poly.entity_id
_entity_poly.type
_entity_poly.pdbx_seq_one_letter_code
_entity_poly.pdbx_strand_id
1 'polypeptide(L)'
;IKGGQANLWTEQVYNIRQAEYMTWPRGFAIAESVWSPPEKKNWNHFFNRVEQHFKRLDISETKYAPSVYDPIFSVSRSADKQLMIELGTEVQGLDIYYSFDNSFPDRFYPKYTEKLTPPKDATILKVITYRGKEAVGRMMVMPIEELVKRVKK
;
A
#
# COMPACT_ATOMS: atom_id res chain seq x y z
N ILE A 1 0.10 -32.09 -4.39
CA ILE A 1 0.20 -31.10 -3.28
C ILE A 1 -0.74 -31.57 -2.18
N LYS A 2 -0.30 -31.69 -0.91
CA LYS A 2 -1.11 -32.24 0.21
C LYS A 2 -1.72 -31.18 1.15
N GLY A 3 -1.33 -29.92 1.00
CA GLY A 3 -1.80 -28.81 1.82
C GLY A 3 -0.96 -27.56 1.58
N GLY A 4 -1.31 -26.47 2.26
CA GLY A 4 -0.54 -25.22 2.26
C GLY A 4 -0.31 -24.72 3.69
N GLN A 5 0.83 -24.07 3.89
CA GLN A 5 1.27 -23.53 5.18
C GLN A 5 2.04 -22.23 4.95
N ALA A 6 2.01 -21.34 5.94
CA ALA A 6 2.87 -20.17 5.98
C ALA A 6 3.49 -20.02 7.37
N ASN A 7 4.81 -19.81 7.39
CA ASN A 7 5.57 -19.70 8.62
C ASN A 7 5.87 -18.24 8.94
N LEU A 8 5.79 -17.89 10.22
CA LEU A 8 6.36 -16.65 10.74
C LEU A 8 7.61 -17.00 11.53
N TRP A 9 8.78 -16.74 10.94
CA TRP A 9 10.05 -16.80 11.64
C TRP A 9 10.27 -15.50 12.43
N THR A 10 10.84 -15.62 13.63
CA THR A 10 10.82 -14.55 14.64
C THR A 10 12.19 -13.99 14.98
N GLU A 11 13.19 -14.15 14.11
CA GLU A 11 14.56 -13.65 14.34
C GLU A 11 14.61 -12.14 14.60
N GLN A 12 13.68 -11.39 14.00
CA GLN A 12 13.55 -9.94 14.14
C GLN A 12 12.14 -9.53 14.61
N VAL A 13 11.42 -10.42 15.29
CA VAL A 13 10.08 -10.17 15.83
C VAL A 13 10.18 -10.12 17.35
N TYR A 14 10.23 -8.91 17.92
CA TYR A 14 10.61 -8.69 19.31
C TYR A 14 9.44 -8.67 20.29
N ASN A 15 8.21 -8.57 19.81
CA ASN A 15 7.01 -8.56 20.65
C ASN A 15 5.79 -9.08 19.89
N ILE A 16 4.72 -9.39 20.64
CA ILE A 16 3.50 -9.95 20.08
C ILE A 16 2.82 -8.99 19.10
N ARG A 17 2.84 -7.68 19.35
CA ARG A 17 2.25 -6.68 18.44
C ARG A 17 2.95 -6.68 17.08
N GLN A 18 4.25 -6.92 17.06
CA GLN A 18 4.99 -7.09 15.81
C GLN A 18 4.65 -8.41 15.13
N ALA A 19 4.49 -9.51 15.87
CA ALA A 19 4.06 -10.79 15.33
C ALA A 19 2.66 -10.69 14.68
N GLU A 20 1.71 -10.02 15.35
CA GLU A 20 0.36 -9.75 14.84
C GLU A 20 0.40 -8.90 13.56
N TYR A 21 1.16 -7.80 13.57
CA TYR A 21 1.36 -6.94 12.39
C TYR A 21 1.95 -7.73 11.20
N MET A 22 2.91 -8.61 11.46
CA MET A 22 3.51 -9.45 10.44
C MET A 22 2.60 -10.61 10.04
N THR A 23 1.53 -10.93 10.78
CA THR A 23 0.63 -12.05 10.47
C THR A 23 -0.61 -11.58 9.71
N TRP A 24 -1.21 -10.48 10.13
CA TRP A 24 -2.46 -9.96 9.59
C TRP A 24 -2.21 -8.75 8.67
N PRO A 25 -2.85 -8.69 7.48
CA PRO A 25 -3.92 -9.55 6.98
C PRO A 25 -3.47 -10.78 6.17
N ARG A 26 -2.16 -10.96 5.89
CA ARG A 26 -1.71 -12.02 4.97
C ARG A 26 -2.15 -13.43 5.37
N GLY A 27 -2.34 -13.70 6.66
CA GLY A 27 -2.93 -14.93 7.18
C GLY A 27 -4.31 -15.25 6.58
N PHE A 28 -5.16 -14.24 6.34
CA PHE A 28 -6.44 -14.42 5.67
C PHE A 28 -6.28 -14.84 4.21
N ALA A 29 -5.28 -14.31 3.51
CA ALA A 29 -5.02 -14.68 2.12
C ALA A 29 -4.55 -16.14 1.99
N ILE A 30 -3.77 -16.61 2.97
CA ILE A 30 -3.36 -18.02 3.06
C ILE A 30 -4.59 -18.90 3.33
N ALA A 31 -5.43 -18.54 4.31
CA ALA A 31 -6.65 -19.26 4.63
C ALA A 31 -7.59 -19.38 3.42
N GLU A 32 -7.84 -18.28 2.71
CA GLU A 32 -8.60 -18.29 1.45
C GLU A 32 -7.93 -19.18 0.39
N SER A 33 -6.59 -19.15 0.31
CA SER A 33 -5.87 -19.88 -0.71
C SER A 33 -5.93 -21.40 -0.53
N VAL A 34 -5.92 -21.88 0.71
CA VAL A 34 -5.91 -23.31 1.03
C VAL A 34 -7.30 -23.90 1.22
N TRP A 35 -8.31 -23.07 1.51
CA TRP A 35 -9.67 -23.52 1.78
C TRP A 35 -10.61 -23.33 0.59
N SER A 36 -10.52 -22.18 -0.09
CA SER A 36 -11.47 -21.81 -1.14
C SER A 36 -11.04 -22.37 -2.50
N PRO A 37 -12.00 -22.90 -3.30
CA PRO A 37 -11.70 -23.41 -4.64
C PRO A 37 -11.23 -22.27 -5.57
N PRO A 38 -10.33 -22.54 -6.53
CA PRO A 38 -9.70 -21.51 -7.36
C PRO A 38 -10.70 -20.61 -8.10
N GLU A 39 -11.81 -21.16 -8.57
CA GLU A 39 -12.83 -20.48 -9.38
C GLU A 39 -13.58 -19.42 -8.58
N LYS A 40 -13.57 -19.52 -7.24
CA LYS A 40 -14.22 -18.56 -6.33
C LYS A 40 -13.26 -17.46 -5.85
N LYS A 41 -11.97 -17.52 -6.20
CA LYS A 41 -10.98 -16.53 -5.77
C LYS A 41 -11.15 -15.26 -6.59
N ASN A 42 -11.57 -14.20 -5.91
CA ASN A 42 -11.68 -12.86 -6.50
C ASN A 42 -11.14 -11.84 -5.51
N TRP A 43 -10.18 -11.02 -5.95
CA TRP A 43 -9.49 -10.05 -5.11
C TRP A 43 -10.45 -9.06 -4.43
N ASN A 44 -11.35 -8.45 -5.21
CA ASN A 44 -12.29 -7.45 -4.68
C ASN A 44 -13.23 -8.05 -3.64
N HIS A 45 -13.73 -9.26 -3.88
CA HIS A 45 -14.59 -9.96 -2.91
C HIS A 45 -13.82 -10.37 -1.66
N PHE A 46 -12.57 -10.83 -1.81
CA PHE A 46 -11.70 -11.21 -0.71
C PHE A 46 -11.38 -10.00 0.18
N PHE A 47 -10.91 -8.91 -0.41
CA PHE A 47 -10.48 -7.74 0.33
C PHE A 47 -11.65 -7.08 1.08
N ASN A 48 -12.84 -6.99 0.46
CA ASN A 48 -14.05 -6.52 1.14
C ASN A 48 -14.34 -7.31 2.43
N ARG A 49 -14.07 -8.62 2.47
CA ARG A 49 -14.21 -9.44 3.69
C ARG A 49 -13.08 -9.20 4.67
N VAL A 50 -11.84 -9.05 4.19
CA VAL A 50 -10.68 -8.67 5.03
C VAL A 50 -10.95 -7.35 5.77
N GLU A 51 -11.54 -6.37 5.11
CA GLU A 51 -11.91 -5.11 5.76
C GLU A 51 -12.93 -5.30 6.89
N GLN A 52 -13.89 -6.23 6.74
CA GLN A 52 -14.78 -6.56 7.86
C GLN A 52 -14.04 -7.29 8.98
N HIS A 53 -12.98 -8.05 8.67
CA HIS A 53 -12.12 -8.66 9.68
C HIS A 53 -11.29 -7.62 10.43
N PHE A 54 -10.85 -6.52 9.80
CA PHE A 54 -10.16 -5.43 10.51
C PHE A 54 -10.99 -4.89 11.66
N LYS A 55 -12.30 -4.67 11.47
CA LYS A 55 -13.20 -4.26 12.56
C LYS A 55 -13.20 -5.24 13.74
N ARG A 56 -13.07 -6.54 13.46
CA ARG A 56 -13.00 -7.56 14.52
C ARG A 56 -11.65 -7.53 15.23
N LEU A 57 -10.56 -7.33 14.48
CA LEU A 57 -9.22 -7.18 15.05
C LEU A 57 -9.10 -5.91 15.89
N ASP A 58 -9.78 -4.83 15.51
CA ASP A 58 -9.87 -3.60 16.31
C ASP A 58 -10.60 -3.85 17.64
N ILE A 59 -11.72 -4.57 17.62
CA ILE A 59 -12.47 -4.95 18.83
C ILE A 59 -11.63 -5.84 19.76
N SER A 60 -10.82 -6.75 19.19
CA SER A 60 -9.92 -7.62 19.97
C SER A 60 -8.55 -7.01 20.25
N GLU A 61 -8.36 -5.72 19.93
CA GLU A 61 -7.10 -4.98 20.09
C GLU A 61 -5.87 -5.62 19.44
N THR A 62 -6.09 -6.47 18.43
CA THR A 62 -5.07 -7.22 17.70
C THR A 62 -4.49 -6.37 16.58
N LYS A 63 -3.16 -6.17 16.58
CA LYS A 63 -2.51 -5.33 15.57
C LYS A 63 -2.54 -5.98 14.18
N TYR A 64 -2.67 -5.18 13.14
CA TYR A 64 -2.55 -5.63 11.75
C TYR A 64 -1.81 -4.60 10.90
N ALA A 65 -1.35 -5.01 9.71
CA ALA A 65 -0.72 -4.13 8.74
C ALA A 65 -1.75 -3.44 7.82
N PRO A 66 -1.85 -2.09 7.80
CA PRO A 66 -2.74 -1.36 6.91
C PRO A 66 -2.12 -1.07 5.53
N SER A 67 -0.98 -1.68 5.20
CA SER A 67 -0.18 -1.31 4.02
C SER A 67 -0.86 -1.50 2.67
N VAL A 68 -1.94 -2.27 2.64
CA VAL A 68 -2.81 -2.45 1.47
C VAL A 68 -3.46 -1.15 1.00
N TYR A 69 -3.58 -0.15 1.90
CA TYR A 69 -4.08 1.18 1.57
C TYR A 69 -2.98 2.12 1.09
N ASP A 70 -1.71 1.76 1.21
CA ASP A 70 -0.61 2.65 0.84
C ASP A 70 -0.52 2.83 -0.70
N PRO A 71 -0.06 4.00 -1.17
CA PRO A 71 0.14 4.22 -2.60
C PRO A 71 1.29 3.36 -3.14
N ILE A 72 1.09 2.78 -4.32
CA ILE A 72 2.10 2.04 -5.09
C ILE A 72 2.83 3.02 -6.00
N PHE A 73 4.16 2.96 -6.00
CA PHE A 73 5.01 3.80 -6.84
C PHE A 73 5.63 2.97 -7.96
N SER A 74 5.21 3.26 -9.18
CA SER A 74 5.83 2.75 -10.41
C SER A 74 6.57 3.90 -11.09
N VAL A 75 7.79 3.65 -11.56
CA VAL A 75 8.62 4.68 -12.19
C VAL A 75 9.11 4.23 -13.55
N SER A 76 9.17 5.15 -14.49
CA SER A 76 9.71 4.89 -15.83
C SER A 76 10.41 6.13 -16.38
N ARG A 77 11.05 5.99 -17.54
CA ARG A 77 11.60 7.11 -18.31
C ARG A 77 10.75 7.40 -19.52
N SER A 78 10.42 8.68 -19.72
CA SER A 78 9.85 9.16 -20.99
C SER A 78 10.90 9.12 -22.10
N ALA A 79 10.45 9.27 -23.36
CA ALA A 79 11.32 9.43 -24.53
C ALA A 79 12.34 10.57 -24.35
N ASP A 80 11.93 11.65 -23.66
CA ASP A 80 12.77 12.81 -23.35
C ASP A 80 13.71 12.60 -22.14
N LYS A 81 13.88 11.35 -21.68
CA LYS A 81 14.70 10.96 -20.51
C LYS A 81 14.25 11.56 -19.17
N GLN A 82 13.05 12.13 -19.11
CA GLN A 82 12.45 12.60 -17.86
C GLN A 82 11.91 11.45 -17.01
N LEU A 83 12.00 11.60 -15.69
CA LEU A 83 11.40 10.68 -14.73
C LEU A 83 9.88 10.80 -14.79
N MET A 84 9.19 9.69 -15.05
CA MET A 84 7.75 9.57 -14.96
C MET A 84 7.39 8.77 -13.72
N ILE A 85 6.51 9.32 -12.90
CA ILE A 85 6.02 8.68 -11.67
C ILE A 85 4.55 8.32 -11.88
N GLU A 86 4.25 7.05 -11.75
CA GLU A 86 2.91 6.49 -11.80
C GLU A 86 2.52 6.00 -10.40
N LEU A 87 1.36 6.46 -9.94
CA LEU A 87 0.84 6.12 -8.62
C LEU A 87 -0.36 5.19 -8.79
N GLY A 88 -0.37 4.10 -8.02
CA GLY A 88 -1.44 3.12 -8.03
C GLY A 88 -1.93 2.80 -6.63
N THR A 89 -2.98 1.99 -6.54
CA THR A 89 -3.50 1.46 -5.28
C THR A 89 -3.84 -0.02 -5.45
N GLU A 90 -3.69 -0.79 -4.36
CA GLU A 90 -4.04 -2.22 -4.35
C GLU A 90 -5.57 -2.42 -4.22
N VAL A 91 -6.26 -1.44 -3.63
CA VAL A 91 -7.69 -1.44 -3.36
C VAL A 91 -8.37 -0.34 -4.15
N GLN A 92 -9.52 -0.66 -4.72
CA GLN A 92 -10.34 0.29 -5.46
C GLN A 92 -10.98 1.36 -4.55
N GLY A 93 -11.33 2.51 -5.14
CA GLY A 93 -12.04 3.57 -4.42
C GLY A 93 -11.17 4.41 -3.48
N LEU A 94 -9.85 4.38 -3.68
CA LEU A 94 -8.91 5.24 -2.98
C LEU A 94 -8.49 6.41 -3.87
N ASP A 95 -8.48 7.59 -3.27
CA ASP A 95 -7.95 8.81 -3.88
C ASP A 95 -6.53 9.05 -3.39
N ILE A 96 -5.63 9.42 -4.30
CA ILE A 96 -4.23 9.71 -3.98
C ILE A 96 -4.03 11.22 -4.03
N TYR A 97 -3.46 11.78 -2.96
CA TYR A 97 -3.07 13.19 -2.88
C TYR A 97 -1.56 13.29 -2.69
N TYR A 98 -0.94 14.30 -3.32
CA TYR A 98 0.51 14.41 -3.34
C TYR A 98 1.02 15.85 -3.20
N SER A 99 2.29 15.97 -2.84
CA SER A 99 3.03 17.22 -2.80
C SER A 99 4.51 17.04 -3.13
N PHE A 100 5.10 18.04 -3.80
CA PHE A 100 6.54 18.18 -4.06
C PHE A 100 7.20 19.31 -3.26
N ASP A 101 6.43 20.13 -2.53
CA ASP A 101 6.92 21.34 -1.85
C ASP A 101 7.28 21.10 -0.36
N ASN A 102 7.43 19.82 0.02
CA ASN A 102 7.69 19.37 1.38
C ASN A 102 6.53 19.59 2.38
N SER A 103 5.36 20.07 1.96
CA SER A 103 4.13 20.04 2.79
C SER A 103 3.59 18.62 2.95
N PHE A 104 2.76 18.41 3.97
CA PHE A 104 2.02 17.16 4.16
C PHE A 104 0.68 17.26 3.44
N PRO A 105 0.49 16.56 2.30
CA PRO A 105 -0.74 16.66 1.55
C PRO A 105 -1.92 16.16 2.36
N ASP A 106 -3.03 16.88 2.27
CA ASP A 106 -4.34 16.44 2.73
C ASP A 106 -5.30 16.29 1.52
N ARG A 107 -6.58 16.07 1.78
CA ARG A 107 -7.58 15.90 0.72
C ARG A 107 -7.85 17.14 -0.16
N PHE A 108 -7.26 18.29 0.16
CA PHE A 108 -7.40 19.53 -0.62
C PHE A 108 -6.18 19.79 -1.52
N TYR A 109 -5.16 18.95 -1.43
CA TYR A 109 -4.01 18.99 -2.34
C TYR A 109 -4.37 18.46 -3.74
N PRO A 110 -3.47 18.59 -4.73
CA PRO A 110 -3.67 17.98 -6.04
C PRO A 110 -3.95 16.48 -5.92
N LYS A 111 -5.10 16.08 -6.48
CA LYS A 111 -5.48 14.68 -6.64
C LYS A 111 -4.73 14.10 -7.83
N TYR A 112 -4.13 12.93 -7.65
CA TYR A 112 -3.46 12.21 -8.74
C TYR A 112 -4.50 11.72 -9.76
N THR A 113 -4.32 12.14 -11.01
CA THR A 113 -5.14 11.70 -12.16
C THR A 113 -4.28 11.17 -13.30
N GLU A 114 -3.04 11.62 -13.41
CA GLU A 114 -2.14 11.32 -14.52
C GLU A 114 -0.69 11.18 -14.02
N LYS A 115 0.17 10.58 -14.84
CA LYS A 115 1.60 10.39 -14.52
C LYS A 115 2.26 11.73 -14.20
N LEU A 116 3.03 11.77 -13.11
CA LEU A 116 3.68 12.97 -12.62
C LEU A 116 5.10 13.06 -13.16
N THR A 117 5.51 14.28 -13.52
CA THR A 117 6.91 14.65 -13.68
C THR A 117 7.32 15.50 -12.47
N PRO A 118 8.40 15.14 -11.76
CA PRO A 118 8.86 15.95 -10.65
C PRO A 118 9.37 17.31 -11.16
N PRO A 119 9.02 18.43 -10.49
CA PRO A 119 9.65 19.73 -10.75
C PRO A 119 11.18 19.67 -10.59
N LYS A 120 11.91 20.55 -11.30
CA LYS A 120 13.39 20.53 -11.33
C LYS A 120 14.05 20.56 -9.94
N ASP A 121 13.47 21.31 -9.02
CA ASP A 121 14.03 21.51 -7.67
C ASP A 121 13.35 20.63 -6.61
N ALA A 122 12.46 19.72 -7.01
CA ALA A 122 11.79 18.82 -6.08
C ALA A 122 12.75 17.75 -5.56
N THR A 123 12.92 17.69 -4.24
CA THR A 123 13.77 16.69 -3.58
C THR A 123 12.96 15.53 -3.01
N ILE A 124 11.71 15.78 -2.64
CA ILE A 124 10.84 14.83 -1.96
C ILE A 124 9.45 14.87 -2.60
N LEU A 125 8.89 13.69 -2.84
CA LEU A 125 7.47 13.48 -3.14
C LEU A 125 6.79 12.90 -1.90
N LYS A 126 5.81 13.63 -1.35
CA LYS A 126 4.95 13.14 -0.28
C LYS A 126 3.61 12.70 -0.86
N VAL A 127 3.11 11.55 -0.44
CA VAL A 127 1.87 10.97 -0.97
C VAL A 127 1.06 10.35 0.16
N ILE A 128 -0.25 10.51 0.10
CA ILE A 128 -1.20 9.89 1.03
C ILE A 128 -2.44 9.42 0.27
N THR A 129 -3.07 8.37 0.75
CA THR A 129 -4.32 7.84 0.22
C THR A 129 -5.49 8.10 1.16
N TYR A 130 -6.62 8.45 0.56
CA TYR A 130 -7.87 8.74 1.23
C TYR A 130 -8.99 7.85 0.68
N ARG A 131 -9.91 7.48 1.56
CA ARG A 131 -11.20 6.92 1.17
C ARG A 131 -12.28 7.94 1.52
N GLY A 132 -12.79 8.61 0.49
CA GLY A 132 -13.70 9.75 0.69
C GLY A 132 -13.04 10.85 1.50
N LYS A 133 -13.42 11.01 2.77
CA LYS A 133 -12.92 12.08 3.66
C LYS A 133 -11.87 11.59 4.66
N GLU A 134 -11.66 10.29 4.78
CA GLU A 134 -10.79 9.68 5.80
C GLU A 134 -9.44 9.30 5.19
N ALA A 135 -8.35 9.65 5.88
CA ALA A 135 -7.01 9.18 5.55
C ALA A 135 -6.87 7.71 5.97
N VAL A 136 -6.55 6.83 5.03
CA VAL A 136 -6.51 5.37 5.28
C VAL A 136 -5.13 4.77 5.07
N GLY A 137 -4.33 5.30 4.14
CA GLY A 137 -2.94 4.89 3.98
C GLY A 137 -1.99 5.76 4.79
N ARG A 138 -0.74 5.29 4.87
CA ARG A 138 0.33 6.01 5.55
C ARG A 138 0.81 7.17 4.69
N MET A 139 1.28 8.22 5.36
CA MET A 139 2.02 9.30 4.70
C MET A 139 3.35 8.74 4.18
N MET A 140 3.43 8.54 2.87
CA MET A 140 4.62 8.04 2.19
C MET A 140 5.50 9.21 1.80
N VAL A 141 6.76 9.17 2.24
CA VAL A 141 7.78 10.17 1.91
C VAL A 141 8.79 9.50 0.99
N MET A 142 8.79 9.89 -0.28
CA MET A 142 9.66 9.32 -1.31
C MET A 142 10.66 10.35 -1.81
N PRO A 143 11.96 10.23 -1.46
CA PRO A 143 13.00 11.03 -2.08
C PRO A 143 13.03 10.82 -3.59
N ILE A 144 13.15 11.90 -4.37
CA ILE A 144 13.20 11.80 -5.84
C ILE A 144 14.42 10.97 -6.29
N GLU A 145 15.54 11.07 -5.58
CA GLU A 145 16.74 10.27 -5.86
C GLU A 145 16.46 8.75 -5.78
N GLU A 146 15.65 8.32 -4.82
CA GLU A 146 15.26 6.91 -4.65
C GLU A 146 14.37 6.45 -5.81
N LEU A 147 13.44 7.32 -6.27
CA LEU A 147 12.63 7.05 -7.45
C LEU A 147 13.49 6.94 -8.72
N VAL A 148 14.52 7.77 -8.87
CA VAL A 148 15.47 7.68 -10.00
C VAL A 148 16.27 6.37 -9.96
N LYS A 149 16.66 5.89 -8.78
CA LYS A 149 17.37 4.60 -8.63
C LYS A 149 16.50 3.42 -9.06
N ARG A 150 15.21 3.46 -8.76
CA ARG A 150 14.24 2.40 -9.11
C ARG A 150 14.02 2.22 -10.62
N VAL A 151 14.25 3.26 -11.43
CA VAL A 151 14.18 3.17 -12.90
C VAL A 151 15.32 2.33 -13.50
N LYS A 152 16.45 2.18 -12.80
CA LYS A 152 17.66 1.53 -13.34
C LYS A 152 17.65 0.00 -13.25
N LYS A 153 16.54 -0.62 -12.85
CA LYS A 153 16.32 -2.08 -12.89
C LYS A 153 15.31 -2.41 -13.97
#